data_AF-A0A1G0XEU7-F1
#
_entry.id   AF-A0A1G0XEU7-F1
#
_cell.length_a   1.000
_cell.length_b   1.000
_cell.length_c   1.000
_cell.angle_alpha   90.00
_cell.angle_beta   90.00
_cell.angle_gamma   90.00
#
_symmetry.space_group_name_H-M   'P 1'
#
loop_
_entity.id
_entity.type
_entity.pdbx_description
1 polymer ?
#
loop_
_entity_poly.entity_id
_entity_poly.type
_entity_poly.pdbx_seq_one_letter_code
_entity_poly.pdbx_strand_id
1 'polypeptide(L)'
;MTTKIKAIVVNENQRLAFLPKYFGKRMMAAENGIYNAMSKLCASYSGAFWNYYELSNSGFYMAPALDEKLEMIVESNGYQGLLSADAAGIVASLCVINELCWLDQS
;
A
#
# COMPACT_ATOMS: atom_id res chain seq x y z
N MET A 1 11.31 -24.03 5.93
CA MET A 1 11.82 -23.63 4.60
C MET A 1 11.38 -22.19 4.36
N THR A 2 12.30 -21.26 4.12
CA THR A 2 11.97 -19.83 3.96
C THR A 2 11.54 -19.60 2.51
N THR A 3 10.23 -19.57 2.25
CA THR A 3 9.70 -19.32 0.90
C THR A 3 10.01 -17.89 0.52
N LYS A 4 10.91 -17.67 -0.45
CA LYS A 4 11.22 -16.32 -0.95
C LYS A 4 10.03 -15.80 -1.73
N ILE A 5 9.32 -14.84 -1.16
CA ILE A 5 8.29 -14.09 -1.87
C ILE A 5 8.98 -13.10 -2.79
N LYS A 6 8.63 -13.08 -4.08
CA LYS A 6 9.08 -12.05 -5.03
C LYS A 6 7.96 -11.07 -5.28
N ALA A 7 8.29 -9.79 -5.26
CA ALA A 7 7.44 -8.70 -5.70
C ALA A 7 7.68 -8.43 -7.19
N ILE A 8 6.63 -8.47 -7.99
CA ILE A 8 6.67 -8.26 -9.43
C ILE A 8 5.87 -7.00 -9.73
N VAL A 9 6.51 -6.00 -10.32
CA VAL A 9 5.82 -4.76 -10.69
C VAL A 9 4.83 -5.04 -11.82
N VAL A 10 3.59 -4.60 -11.64
CA VAL A 10 2.51 -4.73 -12.62
C VAL A 10 2.63 -3.59 -13.62
N ASN A 11 2.59 -3.93 -14.91
CA ASN A 11 2.57 -2.94 -15.98
C ASN A 11 1.36 -2.00 -15.87
N GLU A 12 1.54 -0.73 -16.23
CA GLU A 12 0.51 0.32 -16.16
C GLU A 12 -0.76 -0.05 -16.93
N ASN A 13 -0.62 -0.74 -18.07
CA ASN A 13 -1.75 -1.23 -18.87
C ASN A 13 -2.64 -2.23 -18.14
N GLN A 14 -2.09 -3.00 -17.18
CA GLN A 14 -2.83 -3.98 -16.39
C GLN A 14 -3.26 -3.44 -15.03
N ARG A 15 -2.70 -2.32 -14.59
CA ARG A 15 -2.99 -1.68 -13.30
C ARG A 15 -4.47 -1.37 -13.10
N LEU A 16 -5.13 -0.85 -14.14
CA LEU A 16 -6.57 -0.53 -14.13
C LEU A 16 -7.44 -1.80 -13.97
N ALA A 17 -6.99 -2.93 -14.51
CA ALA A 17 -7.68 -4.22 -14.38
C ALA A 17 -7.24 -5.00 -13.13
N PHE A 18 -6.14 -4.59 -12.49
CA PHE A 18 -5.54 -5.27 -11.34
C PHE A 18 -6.37 -5.08 -10.06
N LEU A 19 -6.57 -3.84 -9.62
CA LEU A 19 -7.39 -3.57 -8.44
C LEU A 19 -8.82 -4.13 -8.48
N PRO A 20 -9.59 -4.02 -9.58
CA PRO A 20 -10.93 -4.59 -9.62
C PRO A 20 -10.90 -6.12 -9.60
N LYS A 21 -9.80 -6.78 -10.02
CA LYS A 21 -9.62 -8.23 -9.88
C LYS A 21 -9.48 -8.66 -8.41
N TYR A 22 -8.86 -7.84 -7.56
CA TYR A 22 -8.64 -8.16 -6.14
C TYR A 22 -9.74 -7.64 -5.22
N PHE A 23 -10.12 -6.36 -5.35
CA PHE A 23 -11.09 -5.71 -4.48
C PHE A 23 -12.50 -5.63 -5.06
N GLY A 24 -12.69 -5.97 -6.33
CA GLY A 24 -13.99 -5.88 -6.99
C GLY A 24 -14.60 -4.47 -6.86
N LYS A 25 -15.79 -4.40 -6.27
CA LYS A 25 -16.52 -3.14 -6.04
C LYS A 25 -15.86 -2.22 -5.01
N ARG A 26 -14.95 -2.72 -4.15
CA ARG A 26 -14.27 -1.92 -3.12
C ARG A 26 -12.93 -1.33 -3.58
N MET A 27 -12.57 -1.47 -4.85
CA MET A 27 -11.32 -0.95 -5.42
C MET A 27 -11.08 0.52 -5.07
N MET A 28 -12.08 1.39 -5.29
CA MET A 28 -11.92 2.83 -5.03
C MET A 28 -11.74 3.11 -3.54
N ALA A 29 -12.41 2.36 -2.66
CA ALA A 29 -12.25 2.51 -1.22
C ALA A 29 -10.86 2.06 -0.75
N ALA A 30 -10.35 0.96 -1.31
CA ALA A 30 -9.00 0.48 -1.01
C ALA A 30 -7.93 1.46 -1.51
N GLU A 31 -7.99 1.88 -2.76
CA GLU A 31 -7.01 2.81 -3.34
C GLU A 31 -7.02 4.17 -2.62
N ASN A 32 -8.20 4.74 -2.40
CA ASN A 32 -8.34 6.01 -1.69
C ASN A 32 -7.95 5.88 -0.21
N GLY A 33 -8.24 4.74 0.41
CA GLY A 33 -7.79 4.41 1.76
C GLY A 33 -6.26 4.38 1.85
N ILE A 34 -5.58 3.78 0.87
CA ILE A 34 -4.11 3.68 0.83
C ILE A 34 -3.47 5.06 0.67
N TYR A 35 -4.02 5.90 -0.21
CA TYR A 35 -3.57 7.28 -0.37
C TYR A 35 -3.79 8.11 0.90
N ASN A 36 -4.95 7.96 1.53
CA ASN A 36 -5.27 8.66 2.77
C ASN A 36 -4.39 8.19 3.94
N ALA A 37 -4.16 6.88 4.06
CA ALA A 37 -3.26 6.31 5.06
C ALA A 37 -1.85 6.85 4.86
N MET A 38 -1.33 6.85 3.62
CA MET A 38 -0.01 7.41 3.32
C MET A 38 0.08 8.91 3.66
N SER A 39 -0.94 9.69 3.33
CA SER A 39 -0.98 11.12 3.65
C SER A 39 -1.04 11.41 5.15
N LYS A 40 -1.68 10.54 5.94
CA LYS A 40 -1.67 10.62 7.41
C LYS A 40 -0.33 10.21 7.99
N LEU A 41 0.24 9.13 7.45
CA LEU A 41 1.50 8.56 7.89
C LEU A 41 2.70 9.45 7.54
N CYS A 42 2.62 10.22 6.45
CA CYS A 42 3.67 11.12 6.04
C CYS A 42 3.07 12.48 5.66
N ALA A 43 3.13 13.46 6.57
CA ALA A 43 2.59 14.79 6.32
C ALA A 43 3.38 15.57 5.24
N SER A 44 4.67 15.24 5.04
CA SER A 44 5.49 15.85 3.98
C SER A 44 5.26 15.21 2.60
N TYR A 45 4.49 14.13 2.51
CA TYR A 45 4.20 13.47 1.25
C TYR A 45 3.18 14.28 0.44
N SER A 46 3.62 14.89 -0.65
CA SER A 46 2.76 15.69 -1.56
C SER A 46 2.15 14.88 -2.71
N GLY A 47 2.09 13.55 -2.58
CA GLY A 47 1.71 12.65 -3.66
C GLY A 47 2.92 12.12 -4.44
N ALA A 48 2.73 10.94 -5.03
CA ALA A 48 3.72 10.28 -5.87
C ALA A 48 3.02 9.29 -6.80
N PHE A 49 3.75 8.81 -7.80
CA PHE A 49 3.29 7.70 -8.60
C PHE A 49 3.25 6.43 -7.76
N TRP A 50 2.16 5.67 -7.78
CA TRP A 50 2.07 4.39 -7.05
C TRP A 50 2.32 3.22 -7.96
N ASN A 51 3.25 2.34 -7.60
CA ASN A 51 3.48 1.07 -8.25
C ASN A 51 2.68 -0.04 -7.57
N TYR A 52 2.24 -1.01 -8.37
CA TYR A 52 1.48 -2.16 -7.93
C TYR A 52 2.41 -3.34 -8.04
N TYR A 53 2.52 -4.07 -6.95
CA TYR A 53 3.39 -5.21 -6.85
C TYR A 53 2.54 -6.44 -6.60
N GLU A 54 2.61 -7.40 -7.53
CA GLU A 54 2.03 -8.73 -7.34
C GLU A 54 3.08 -9.62 -6.69
N LEU A 55 2.69 -10.31 -5.63
CA LEU A 55 3.56 -11.21 -4.88
C LEU A 55 3.38 -12.64 -5.40
N SER A 56 4.47 -13.42 -5.42
CA SER A 56 4.42 -14.84 -5.87
C SER A 56 3.52 -15.76 -5.04
N ASN A 57 3.01 -15.29 -3.88
CA ASN A 57 2.03 -16.00 -3.06
C ASN A 57 0.59 -15.54 -3.33
N SER A 58 0.31 -14.97 -4.50
CA SER A 58 -0.97 -14.37 -4.86
C SER A 58 -1.38 -13.15 -4.02
N GLY A 59 -0.48 -12.65 -3.17
CA GLY A 59 -0.66 -11.37 -2.49
C GLY A 59 -0.39 -10.20 -3.43
N PHE A 60 -0.68 -9.00 -2.96
CA PHE A 60 -0.29 -7.78 -3.65
C PHE A 60 -0.04 -6.68 -2.61
N TYR A 61 0.71 -5.67 -3.02
CA TYR A 61 0.84 -4.44 -2.26
C TYR A 61 1.02 -3.27 -3.22
N MET A 62 0.83 -2.06 -2.71
CA MET A 62 1.03 -0.83 -3.46
C MET A 62 2.08 -0.01 -2.74
N ALA A 63 2.99 0.60 -3.49
CA ALA A 63 3.97 1.51 -2.90
C ALA A 63 4.24 2.73 -3.78
N PRO A 64 4.50 3.90 -3.17
CA PRO A 64 4.93 5.07 -3.91
C PRO A 64 6.31 4.83 -4.53
N ALA A 65 6.44 5.19 -5.80
CA ALA A 65 7.66 5.16 -6.60
C ALA A 65 8.52 6.39 -6.29
N LEU A 66 8.95 6.50 -5.03
CA LEU A 66 9.88 7.53 -4.57
C LEU A 66 11.20 6.86 -4.17
N ASP A 67 12.32 7.46 -4.55
CA ASP A 67 13.64 7.00 -4.14
C ASP A 67 14.05 7.59 -2.77
N GLU A 68 13.37 8.67 -2.34
CA GLU A 68 13.64 9.35 -1.09
C GLU A 68 13.05 8.63 0.13
N LYS A 69 13.74 8.81 1.27
CA LYS A 69 13.26 8.36 2.57
C LYS A 69 12.20 9.34 3.07
N LEU A 70 11.04 8.80 3.40
CA LEU A 70 9.91 9.54 3.93
C LEU A 70 9.92 9.42 5.44
N GLU A 71 9.71 10.55 6.14
CA GLU A 71 9.45 10.52 7.56
C GLU A 71 8.04 9.99 7.78
N MET A 72 7.96 8.81 8.40
CA MET A 72 6.73 8.13 8.72
C MET A 72 6.41 8.33 10.20
N ILE A 73 5.22 8.85 10.47
CA ILE A 73 4.66 9.08 11.79
C ILE A 73 3.37 8.28 11.88
N VAL A 74 3.39 7.20 12.66
CA VAL A 74 2.21 6.38 12.92
C VAL A 74 1.58 6.89 14.21
N GLU A 75 0.58 7.77 14.09
CA GLU A 75 -0.13 8.34 15.26
C GLU A 75 -0.76 7.24 16.15
N SER A 76 -1.14 6.10 15.56
CA SER A 76 -1.79 5.01 16.28
C SER A 76 -0.88 4.32 17.32
N ASN A 77 0.44 4.36 17.16
CA ASN A 77 1.37 3.70 18.09
C ASN A 77 2.54 4.61 18.52
N GLY A 78 2.56 5.87 18.07
CA GLY A 78 3.62 6.84 18.38
C GLY A 78 4.95 6.55 17.70
N TYR A 79 4.98 5.68 16.68
CA TYR A 79 6.20 5.39 15.94
C TYR A 79 6.55 6.55 15.01
N GLN A 80 7.77 7.06 15.14
CA GLN A 80 8.37 8.01 14.21
C GLN A 80 9.68 7.45 13.68
N GLY A 81 9.83 7.37 12.37
CA GLY A 81 11.03 6.85 11.74
C GLY A 81 11.13 7.21 10.26
N LEU A 82 12.37 7.20 9.74
CA LEU A 82 12.63 7.37 8.32
C LEU A 82 12.51 6.02 7.62
N LEU A 83 11.50 5.87 6.76
CA LEU A 83 11.30 4.67 5.95
C LEU A 83 11.44 4.99 4.47
N SER A 84 11.93 4.01 3.71
CA SER A 84 11.85 4.07 2.25
C SER A 84 10.39 4.05 1.80
N ALA A 85 10.13 4.66 0.65
CA ALA A 85 8.82 4.69 0.03
C ALA A 85 8.18 3.30 -0.14
N ASP A 86 8.98 2.29 -0.50
CA ASP A 86 8.54 0.89 -0.60
C ASP A 86 7.99 0.37 0.74
N ALA A 87 8.74 0.54 1.82
CA ALA A 87 8.34 0.09 3.15
C ALA A 87 7.11 0.85 3.68
N ALA A 88 7.06 2.17 3.46
CA ALA A 88 5.89 2.97 3.83
C ALA A 88 4.63 2.54 3.05
N GLY A 89 4.78 2.22 1.76
CA GLY A 89 3.70 1.68 0.93
C GLY A 89 3.17 0.34 1.41
N ILE A 90 4.06 -0.58 1.82
CA ILE A 90 3.68 -1.87 2.41
C ILE A 90 2.86 -1.64 3.69
N VAL A 91 3.31 -0.76 4.58
CA VAL A 91 2.61 -0.45 5.83
C VAL A 91 1.24 0.20 5.56
N ALA A 92 1.16 1.16 4.64
CA ALA A 92 -0.10 1.78 4.25
C ALA A 92 -1.09 0.77 3.65
N SER A 93 -0.59 -0.11 2.76
CA SER A 93 -1.38 -1.20 2.17
C SER A 93 -1.94 -2.14 3.25
N LEU A 94 -1.10 -2.57 4.19
CA LEU A 94 -1.50 -3.46 5.28
C LEU A 94 -2.52 -2.81 6.22
N CYS A 95 -2.33 -1.53 6.55
CA CYS A 95 -3.24 -0.78 7.41
C CYS A 95 -4.66 -0.75 6.82
N VAL A 96 -4.77 -0.43 5.52
CA VAL A 96 -6.05 -0.35 4.82
C VAL A 96 -6.68 -1.73 4.60
N ILE A 97 -5.89 -2.75 4.25
CA ILE A 97 -6.40 -4.12 4.14
C ILE A 97 -6.95 -4.58 5.50
N ASN A 98 -6.25 -4.27 6.59
CA ASN A 98 -6.74 -4.56 7.93
C ASN A 98 -8.06 -3.81 8.22
N GLU A 99 -8.12 -2.49 7.99
CA GLU A 99 -9.36 -1.70 8.15
C GLU A 99 -10.54 -2.27 7.34
N LEU A 100 -10.30 -2.66 6.08
CA LEU A 100 -11.31 -3.28 5.23
C LEU A 100 -11.75 -4.65 5.72
N CYS A 101 -10.85 -5.43 6.33
CA CYS A 101 -11.17 -6.73 6.93
C CYS A 101 -12.08 -6.57 8.14
N TRP A 102 -11.84 -5.55 8.98
CA TRP A 102 -12.72 -5.22 10.11
C TRP A 102 -14.11 -4.79 9.66
N LEU A 103 -14.23 -4.05 8.55
CA LEU A 103 -15.51 -3.63 7.98
C LEU A 103 -16.31 -4.77 7.33
N ASP A 104 -15.67 -5.87 6.95
CA ASP A 104 -16.35 -7.02 6.36
C ASP A 104 -16.96 -7.96 7.42
N GLN A 105 -16.48 -7.90 8.66
CA GLN A 105 -16.98 -8.73 9.77
C GLN A 105 -18.18 -8.13 10.53
N SER A 106 -18.69 -6.96 10.13
CA SER A 106 -19.84 -6.28 10.76
C SER A 106 -21.15 -6.50 10.03
#